data_AF-A0A5D4SXU0-F1
#
_entry.id   AF-A0A5D4SXU0-F1
#
_cell.length_a   1.000
_cell.length_b   1.000
_cell.length_c   1.000
_cell.angle_alpha   90.00
_cell.angle_beta   90.00
_cell.angle_gamma   90.00
#
_symmetry.space_group_name_H-M   'P 1'
#
loop_
_entity.id
_entity.type
_entity.pdbx_description
1 polymer ?
#
loop_
_entity_poly.entity_id
_entity_poly.type
_entity_poly.pdbx_seq_one_letter_code
_entity_poly.pdbx_strand_id
1 'polypeptide(L)'
;MGKETKVLINRVKVYYSVHVGKFFLTGGDRKRGDFFLSSNPERERAHKFYDEKDAKEFAKELKGTIIKHTIHELTTELIEEVTINE
;
A
#
# COMPACT_ATOMS: atom_id res chain seq x y z
N MET A 1 -24.66 -33.04 1.90
CA MET A 1 -25.06 -31.62 1.86
C MET A 1 -23.96 -30.84 2.57
N GLY A 2 -23.16 -30.10 1.82
CA GLY A 2 -22.13 -29.21 2.40
C GLY A 2 -22.79 -28.02 3.12
N LYS A 3 -22.16 -27.55 4.19
CA LYS A 3 -22.53 -26.27 4.84
C LYS A 3 -21.69 -25.17 4.20
N GLU A 4 -22.34 -24.20 3.57
CA GLU A 4 -21.66 -22.99 3.10
C GLU A 4 -21.54 -21.98 4.24
N THR A 5 -20.32 -21.53 4.52
CA THR A 5 -20.06 -20.48 5.51
C THR A 5 -19.44 -19.26 4.84
N LYS A 6 -19.98 -18.06 5.09
CA LYS A 6 -19.36 -16.79 4.67
C LYS A 6 -18.42 -16.31 5.78
N VAL A 7 -17.14 -16.15 5.46
CA VAL A 7 -16.14 -15.60 6.38
C VAL A 7 -15.78 -14.18 5.95
N LEU A 8 -15.77 -13.26 6.92
CA LEU A 8 -15.23 -11.92 6.72
C LEU A 8 -13.72 -11.96 6.92
N ILE A 9 -12.98 -11.52 5.91
CA ILE A 9 -11.52 -11.47 5.90
C ILE A 9 -11.09 -10.00 5.87
N ASN A 10 -10.22 -9.63 6.80
CA ASN A 10 -9.57 -8.31 6.84
C ASN A 10 -8.13 -8.45 6.38
N ARG A 11 -7.82 -7.99 5.16
CA ARG A 11 -6.46 -7.93 4.63
C ARG A 11 -5.87 -6.56 4.93
N VAL A 12 -4.74 -6.55 5.62
CA VAL A 12 -4.02 -5.31 5.96
C VAL A 12 -2.89 -5.10 4.97
N LYS A 13 -2.87 -3.96 4.28
CA LYS A 13 -1.75 -3.53 3.43
C LYS A 13 -1.08 -2.31 4.04
N VAL A 14 0.25 -2.28 3.99
CA VAL A 14 1.06 -1.15 4.45
C VAL A 14 1.81 -0.57 3.26
N TYR A 15 1.82 0.75 3.14
CA TYR A 15 2.71 1.45 2.21
C TYR A 15 3.25 2.72 2.86
N TYR A 16 4.32 3.25 2.30
CA TYR A 16 5.01 4.44 2.76
C TYR A 16 4.97 5.50 1.65
N SER A 17 4.92 6.77 2.03
CA SER A 17 5.15 7.90 1.11
C SER A 17 6.22 8.83 1.67
N VAL A 18 6.98 9.47 0.77
CA VAL A 18 8.07 10.38 1.12
C VAL A 18 7.62 11.82 0.89
N HIS A 19 7.86 12.66 1.89
CA HIS A 19 7.44 14.07 1.93
C HIS A 19 8.63 14.98 2.20
N VAL A 20 8.73 16.09 1.47
CA VAL A 20 9.73 17.14 1.65
C VAL A 20 8.99 18.44 1.94
N GLY A 21 8.86 18.77 3.23
CA GLY A 21 7.99 19.87 3.66
C GLY A 21 6.52 19.62 3.27
N LYS A 22 5.92 20.55 2.52
CA LYS A 22 4.54 20.41 1.99
C LYS A 22 4.44 19.59 0.70
N PHE A 23 5.58 19.14 0.16
CA PHE A 23 5.64 18.40 -1.09
C PHE A 23 5.73 16.90 -0.80
N PHE A 24 5.22 16.07 -1.70
CA PHE A 24 5.34 14.63 -1.67
C PHE A 24 5.88 14.12 -3.01
N LEU A 25 6.55 12.98 -2.96
CA LEU A 25 6.95 12.28 -4.18
C LEU A 25 5.72 11.75 -4.91
N THR A 26 5.63 12.03 -6.21
CA THR A 26 4.59 11.60 -7.14
C THR A 26 5.23 10.98 -8.39
N GLY A 27 4.44 10.29 -9.22
CA GLY A 27 4.95 9.53 -10.36
C GLY A 27 5.65 8.24 -9.92
N GLY A 28 5.97 7.34 -10.85
CA GLY A 28 6.60 6.09 -10.47
C GLY A 28 6.73 5.06 -11.57
N ASP A 29 7.73 5.26 -12.43
CA ASP A 29 8.47 4.12 -12.98
C ASP A 29 9.89 4.19 -12.44
N ARG A 30 10.20 3.33 -11.46
CA ARG A 30 11.52 3.29 -10.81
C ARG A 30 12.65 2.99 -11.82
N LYS A 31 12.33 2.40 -12.98
CA LYS A 31 13.28 2.16 -14.07
C LYS A 31 13.64 3.42 -14.87
N ARG A 32 12.81 4.47 -14.80
CA ARG A 32 13.06 5.75 -15.50
C ARG A 32 13.61 6.83 -14.58
N GLY A 33 13.52 6.66 -13.26
CA GLY A 33 14.07 7.62 -12.29
C GLY A 33 13.25 8.91 -12.14
N ASP A 34 12.10 9.00 -12.80
CA ASP A 34 11.29 10.22 -12.83
C ASP A 34 10.30 10.25 -11.67
N PHE A 35 10.81 10.56 -10.47
CA PHE A 35 9.98 11.00 -9.36
C PHE A 35 9.91 12.53 -9.36
N PHE A 36 8.71 13.08 -9.19
CA PHE A 36 8.50 14.52 -9.09
C PHE A 36 8.08 14.89 -7.68
N LEU A 37 8.38 16.12 -7.26
CA LEU A 37 7.81 16.70 -6.04
C LEU A 37 6.54 17.45 -6.41
N SER A 38 5.44 17.09 -5.77
CA SER A 38 4.15 17.78 -5.93
C SER A 38 3.60 18.20 -4.59
N SER A 39 2.85 19.30 -4.58
CA SER A 39 2.13 19.78 -3.40
C SER A 39 0.62 19.78 -3.61
N ASN A 40 0.14 19.17 -4.69
CA ASN A 40 -1.28 19.14 -5.03
C ASN A 40 -1.85 17.72 -4.88
N PRO A 41 -2.33 17.35 -3.68
CA PRO A 41 -2.86 16.01 -3.41
C PRO A 41 -4.22 15.72 -4.09
N GLU A 42 -4.92 16.75 -4.58
CA GLU A 42 -6.21 16.56 -5.28
C GLU A 42 -6.00 16.10 -6.72
N ARG A 43 -4.92 16.56 -7.35
CA ARG A 43 -4.58 16.22 -8.73
C ARG A 43 -3.65 15.01 -8.82
N GLU A 44 -2.79 14.83 -7.84
CA GLU A 44 -1.74 13.83 -7.86
C GLU A 44 -1.73 12.99 -6.59
N ARG A 45 -1.31 11.73 -6.74
CA ARG A 45 -1.21 10.80 -5.62
C ARG A 45 0.23 10.58 -5.24
N ALA A 46 0.50 10.57 -3.94
CA ALA A 46 1.81 10.21 -3.43
C ALA A 46 2.23 8.83 -3.92
N HIS A 47 3.49 8.72 -4.33
CA HIS A 47 4.12 7.47 -4.68
C HIS A 47 4.08 6.52 -3.48
N LYS A 48 3.72 5.27 -3.74
CA LYS A 48 3.57 4.23 -2.73
C LYS A 48 4.79 3.32 -2.75
N PHE A 49 5.62 3.45 -1.72
CA PHE A 49 6.69 2.51 -1.44
C PHE A 49 6.13 1.36 -0.61
N TYR A 50 6.22 0.12 -1.09
CA TYR A 50 5.78 -1.06 -0.31
C TYR A 50 6.91 -1.65 0.56
N ASP A 51 8.16 -1.25 0.31
CA ASP A 51 9.30 -1.52 1.20
C ASP A 51 9.66 -0.25 1.99
N GLU A 52 9.81 -0.39 3.31
CA GLU A 52 10.22 0.69 4.20
C GLU A 52 11.65 1.16 3.92
N LYS A 53 12.55 0.24 3.55
CA LYS A 53 13.96 0.56 3.26
C LYS A 53 14.07 1.47 2.06
N ASP A 54 13.32 1.18 1.01
CA ASP A 54 13.26 2.01 -0.19
C ASP A 54 12.77 3.42 0.14
N ALA A 55 11.68 3.54 0.91
CA ALA A 55 11.17 4.84 1.32
C ALA A 55 12.19 5.63 2.17
N LYS A 56 12.97 4.93 3.01
CA LYS A 56 14.04 5.53 3.82
C LYS A 56 15.20 6.04 3.00
N GLU A 57 15.59 5.31 1.95
CA GLU A 57 16.65 5.74 1.05
C GLU A 57 16.27 7.05 0.35
N PHE A 58 15.08 7.12 -0.26
CA PHE A 58 14.56 8.33 -0.89
C PHE A 58 14.38 9.49 0.10
N ALA A 59 13.84 9.23 1.30
CA ALA A 59 13.69 10.27 2.31
C ALA A 59 15.05 10.83 2.76
N LYS A 60 16.09 9.98 2.87
CA LYS A 60 17.43 10.43 3.24
C LYS A 60 18.06 11.28 2.13
N GLU A 61 17.97 10.87 0.87
CA GLU A 61 18.49 11.62 -0.27
C GLU A 61 17.85 13.01 -0.39
N LEU A 62 16.52 13.07 -0.20
CA LEU A 62 15.76 14.30 -0.34
C LEU A 62 15.70 15.14 0.93
N LYS A 63 16.33 14.70 2.03
CA LYS A 63 16.20 15.27 3.37
C LYS A 63 14.72 15.44 3.79
N GLY A 64 13.90 14.46 3.41
CA GLY A 64 12.48 14.40 3.67
C GLY A 64 12.10 13.53 4.88
N THR A 65 10.80 13.31 5.01
CA THR A 65 10.17 12.47 6.04
C THR A 65 9.35 11.37 5.38
N ILE A 66 9.09 10.29 6.12
CA ILE A 66 8.29 9.16 5.64
C ILE A 66 6.99 9.15 6.41
N ILE A 67 5.89 8.96 5.68
CA ILE A 67 4.57 8.72 6.27
C ILE A 67 4.19 7.27 6.00
N LYS A 68 3.88 6.53 7.07
CA LYS A 68 3.37 5.15 7.00
C LYS A 68 1.86 5.17 6.89
N HIS A 69 1.32 4.44 5.92
CA HIS A 69 -0.11 4.29 5.67
C HIS A 69 -0.51 2.84 5.86
N THR A 70 -1.66 2.63 6.50
CA THR A 70 -2.27 1.32 6.68
C THR A 70 -3.63 1.31 6.00
N ILE A 71 -3.84 0.37 5.08
CA ILE A 71 -5.09 0.13 4.38
C ILE A 71 -5.68 -1.17 4.92
N HIS A 72 -6.96 -1.13 5.27
CA HIS A 72 -7.76 -2.31 5.59
C HIS A 72 -8.67 -2.62 4.40
N GLU A 73 -8.50 -3.80 3.81
CA GLU A 73 -9.37 -4.33 2.75
C GLU A 73 -10.24 -5.43 3.36
N LEU A 74 -11.54 -5.14 3.51
CA LEU A 74 -12.53 -6.09 4.02
C LEU A 74 -13.16 -6.82 2.83
N THR A 75 -13.02 -8.15 2.79
CA THR A 75 -13.61 -9.01 1.75
C THR A 75 -14.33 -10.19 2.37
N THR A 76 -15.37 -10.70 1.71
CA THR A 76 -16.05 -11.93 2.13
C THR A 76 -15.65 -13.09 1.23
N GLU A 77 -15.25 -14.21 1.81
CA GLU A 77 -14.97 -15.45 1.08
C GLU A 77 -15.98 -16.54 1.49
N LEU A 78 -16.40 -17.33 0.50
CA LEU A 78 -17.26 -18.50 0.71
C LEU A 78 -16.36 -19.71 0.97
N ILE A 79 -16.58 -20.39 2.09
CA ILE A 79 -15.88 -21.63 2.42
C ILE A 79 -16.90 -22.76 2.40
N GLU A 80 -16.58 -23.81 1.64
CA GLU A 80 -17.34 -25.06 1.62
C GLU A 80 -16.58 -26.12 2.42
N GLU A 81 -17.22 -26.66 3.46
CA GLU A 81 -16.67 -27.76 4.25
C GLU A 81 -16.97 -29.09 3.55
N VAL A 82 -15.91 -29.79 3.12
CA VAL A 82 -16.02 -31.11 2.46
C VAL A 82 -15.53 -32.19 3.43
N THR A 83 -16.43 -33.07 3.85
CA THR A 83 -16.08 -34.26 4.64
C THR A 83 -15.60 -35.38 3.72
N ILE A 84 -14.37 -35.85 3.91
CA ILE A 84 -13.84 -37.03 3.22
C ILE A 84 -14.08 -38.23 4.16
N ASN A 85 -14.91 -39.18 3.73
CA ASN A 85 -15.04 -40.48 4.42
C ASN A 85 -14.07 -41.47 3.74
N GLU A 86 -13.18 -42.08 4.53
CA GLU A 86 -12.32 -43.21 4.12
C GLU A 86 -13.12 -44.48 3.82
#